data_AF-A0A2A4R6K6-F1
#
_entry.id   AF-A0A2A4R6K6-F1
#
_cell.length_a   1.000
_cell.length_b   1.000
_cell.length_c   1.000
_cell.angle_alpha   90.00
_cell.angle_beta   90.00
_cell.angle_gamma   90.00
#
_symmetry.space_group_name_H-M   'P 1'
#
loop_
_entity.id
_entity.type
_entity.pdbx_description
1 polymer ?
#
loop_
_entity_poly.entity_id
_entity_poly.type
_entity_poly.pdbx_seq_one_letter_code
_entity_poly.pdbx_strand_id
1 'polypeptide(L)'
;MTNIVTINNQPTSVAEIKAAIVPAKRSEVLDVIDILSGSLIPRNDDEATTKARMNGFAMAVDDMPLEAIYAATRAFIRGEVEGGSRKFQPTTAEFGAETRLQFWKIQHSNRGDSA
;
A
#
# COMPACT_ATOMS: atom_id res chain seq x y z
N MET A 1 0.26 11.76 -27.49
CA MET A 1 1.60 11.13 -27.52
C MET A 1 1.56 9.97 -26.54
N THR A 2 1.76 8.73 -27.00
CA THR A 2 1.72 7.55 -26.15
C THR A 2 3.09 7.37 -25.50
N ASN A 3 3.15 7.44 -24.17
CA ASN A 3 4.40 7.19 -23.44
C ASN A 3 4.70 5.68 -23.44
N ILE A 4 5.78 5.30 -24.12
CA ILE A 4 6.25 3.92 -24.24
C ILE A 4 7.46 3.74 -23.33
N VAL A 5 7.47 2.64 -22.57
CA VAL A 5 8.57 2.23 -21.69
C VAL A 5 8.98 0.82 -22.12
N THR A 6 10.28 0.57 -22.25
CA THR A 6 10.79 -0.76 -22.59
C THR A 6 10.88 -1.61 -21.32
N ILE A 7 10.16 -2.73 -21.29
CA ILE A 7 10.25 -3.75 -20.23
C ILE A 7 10.61 -5.08 -20.92
N ASN A 8 11.68 -5.75 -20.50
CA ASN A 8 12.15 -7.02 -21.08
C ASN A 8 12.31 -7.01 -22.61
N ASN A 9 12.92 -5.95 -23.18
CA ASN A 9 13.03 -5.73 -24.63
C ASN A 9 11.69 -5.63 -25.38
N GLN A 10 10.56 -5.50 -24.69
CA GLN A 10 9.25 -5.27 -25.29
C GLN A 10 8.81 -3.81 -25.07
N PRO A 11 8.43 -3.08 -26.12
CA PRO A 11 7.84 -1.75 -25.98
C PRO A 11 6.47 -1.91 -25.32
N THR A 12 6.36 -1.50 -24.06
CA THR A 12 5.11 -1.56 -23.29
C THR A 12 4.63 -0.14 -23.04
N SER A 13 3.37 0.16 -23.35
CA SER A 13 2.83 1.48 -23.04
C SER A 13 2.61 1.64 -21.54
N VAL A 14 2.75 2.86 -21.02
CA VAL A 14 2.37 3.17 -19.62
C VAL A 14 0.90 2.80 -19.34
N ALA A 15 0.04 2.83 -20.37
CA ALA A 15 -1.35 2.42 -20.28
C ALA A 15 -1.50 0.90 -20.04
N GLU A 16 -0.71 0.06 -20.72
CA GLU A 16 -0.72 -1.39 -20.52
C GLU A 16 -0.15 -1.80 -19.16
N ILE A 17 0.90 -1.11 -18.69
CA ILE A 17 1.44 -1.32 -17.34
C ILE A 17 0.37 -1.03 -16.28
N LYS A 18 -0.35 0.09 -16.44
CA LYS A 18 -1.46 0.46 -15.55
C LYS A 18 -2.64 -0.51 -15.66
N ALA A 19 -2.92 -1.03 -16.84
CA ALA A 19 -4.02 -1.98 -17.06
C ALA A 19 -3.74 -3.38 -16.46
N ALA A 20 -2.46 -3.76 -16.31
CA ALA A 20 -2.08 -5.01 -15.66
C ALA A 20 -2.15 -4.95 -14.13
N ILE A 21 -2.16 -3.75 -13.54
CA ILE A 21 -2.35 -3.55 -12.10
C ILE A 21 -3.85 -3.55 -11.84
N VAL A 22 -4.34 -4.58 -11.16
CA VAL A 22 -5.73 -4.61 -10.69
C VAL A 22 -5.78 -3.98 -9.31
N PRO A 23 -6.39 -2.79 -9.15
CA PRO A 23 -6.55 -2.17 -7.84
C PRO A 23 -7.44 -3.05 -6.94
N ALA A 24 -7.19 -3.03 -5.64
CA ALA A 24 -8.05 -3.68 -4.67
C ALA A 24 -9.46 -3.09 -4.71
N LYS A 25 -10.48 -3.92 -4.49
CA LYS A 25 -11.84 -3.41 -4.31
C LYS A 25 -11.91 -2.65 -2.99
N ARG A 26 -12.70 -1.58 -2.95
CA ARG A 26 -12.88 -0.77 -1.74
C ARG A 26 -13.25 -1.60 -0.50
N SER A 27 -14.09 -2.63 -0.64
CA SER A 27 -14.43 -3.52 0.47
C SER A 27 -13.21 -4.25 1.05
N GLU A 28 -12.33 -4.77 0.17
CA GLU A 28 -11.11 -5.47 0.58
C GLU A 28 -10.12 -4.52 1.25
N VAL A 29 -10.04 -3.28 0.76
CA VAL A 29 -9.22 -2.22 1.39
C VAL A 29 -9.72 -1.93 2.81
N LEU A 30 -11.03 -1.84 3.00
CA LEU A 30 -11.63 -1.60 4.32
C LEU A 30 -11.37 -2.77 5.27
N ASP A 31 -11.49 -4.02 4.81
CA ASP A 31 -11.18 -5.22 5.61
C ASP A 31 -9.72 -5.19 6.11
N VAL A 32 -8.79 -4.76 5.27
CA VAL A 32 -7.37 -4.66 5.64
C VAL A 32 -7.12 -3.50 6.62
N ILE A 33 -7.79 -2.36 6.44
CA ILE A 33 -7.71 -1.22 7.36
C ILE A 33 -8.26 -1.59 8.75
N ASP A 34 -9.32 -2.40 8.81
CA ASP A 34 -9.87 -2.90 10.07
C ASP A 34 -8.85 -3.79 10.80
N ILE A 35 -8.14 -4.66 10.08
CA ILE A 35 -7.05 -5.47 10.64
C ILE A 35 -5.93 -4.59 11.19
N LEU A 36 -5.47 -3.60 10.41
CA LEU A 36 -4.44 -2.65 10.83
C LEU A 36 -4.86 -1.92 12.10
N SER A 37 -6.10 -1.43 12.12
CA SER A 37 -6.64 -0.61 13.20
C SER A 37 -6.89 -1.40 14.47
N GLY A 38 -7.31 -2.66 14.36
CA GLY A 38 -7.48 -3.58 15.48
C GLY A 38 -6.17 -4.10 16.08
N SER A 39 -5.07 -4.01 15.32
CA SER A 39 -3.76 -4.56 15.73
C SER A 39 -2.84 -3.54 16.40
N LEU A 40 -3.12 -2.24 16.27
CA LEU A 40 -2.24 -1.16 16.73
C LEU A 40 -3.01 -0.14 17.58
N ILE A 41 -2.31 0.50 18.51
CA ILE A 41 -2.88 1.52 19.40
C ILE A 41 -3.30 2.71 18.54
N PRO A 42 -4.58 3.14 18.60
CA PRO A 42 -5.01 4.36 17.91
C PRO A 42 -4.16 5.55 18.32
N ARG A 43 -3.93 6.47 17.39
CA ARG A 43 -3.44 7.79 17.75
C ARG A 43 -4.49 8.49 18.63
N ASN A 44 -4.05 9.39 19.51
CA ASN A 44 -4.89 10.14 20.45
C ASN A 44 -5.77 11.15 19.69
N ASP A 45 -6.71 10.61 18.94
CA ASP A 45 -7.57 11.29 18.00
C ASP A 45 -9.00 11.26 18.56
N ASP A 46 -9.74 12.33 18.35
CA ASP A 46 -11.18 12.31 18.61
C ASP A 46 -11.93 11.39 17.61
N GLU A 47 -13.22 11.17 17.86
CA GLU A 47 -14.05 10.29 17.03
C GLU A 47 -14.11 10.77 15.57
N ALA A 48 -14.19 12.08 15.34
CA ALA A 48 -14.26 12.67 14.00
C ALA A 48 -12.95 12.43 13.23
N THR A 49 -11.82 12.61 13.90
CA THR A 49 -10.48 12.40 13.36
C THR A 49 -10.24 10.91 13.07
N THR A 50 -10.76 10.01 13.90
CA THR A 50 -10.69 8.56 13.65
C THR A 50 -11.45 8.16 12.37
N LYS A 51 -12.68 8.65 12.17
CA LYS A 51 -13.45 8.40 10.94
C LYS A 51 -12.77 8.99 9.71
N ALA A 52 -12.24 10.21 9.82
CA ALA A 52 -11.48 10.84 8.73
C ALA A 52 -10.22 10.04 8.37
N ARG A 53 -9.53 9.47 9.37
CA ARG A 53 -8.34 8.63 9.16
C ARG A 53 -8.65 7.34 8.41
N MET A 54 -9.74 6.66 8.74
CA MET A 54 -10.17 5.44 8.04
C MET A 54 -10.42 5.69 6.56
N ASN A 55 -11.13 6.78 6.23
CA ASN A 55 -11.31 7.20 4.84
C ASN A 55 -9.98 7.61 4.19
N GLY A 56 -9.12 8.30 4.93
CA GLY A 56 -7.80 8.71 4.44
C GLY A 56 -6.88 7.53 4.14
N PHE A 57 -6.94 6.43 4.90
CA PHE A 57 -6.22 5.20 4.58
C PHE A 57 -6.70 4.61 3.25
N ALA A 58 -8.01 4.49 3.06
CA ALA A 58 -8.57 3.96 1.81
C ALA A 58 -8.17 4.83 0.61
N MET A 59 -8.21 6.16 0.75
CA MET A 59 -7.75 7.09 -0.29
C MET A 59 -6.25 6.98 -0.58
N ALA A 60 -5.42 6.70 0.43
CA ALA A 60 -3.97 6.64 0.27
C ALA A 60 -3.51 5.44 -0.59
N VAL A 61 -4.35 4.41 -0.73
CA VAL A 61 -4.07 3.14 -1.42
C VAL A 61 -5.10 2.77 -2.49
N ASP A 62 -5.94 3.71 -2.93
CA ASP A 62 -7.08 3.46 -3.85
C ASP A 62 -6.66 2.87 -5.21
N ASP A 63 -5.42 3.12 -5.64
CA ASP A 63 -4.83 2.63 -6.89
C ASP A 63 -3.92 1.39 -6.71
N MET A 64 -3.84 0.85 -5.49
CA MET A 64 -2.88 -0.18 -5.14
C MET A 64 -3.49 -1.58 -5.17
N PRO A 65 -2.74 -2.60 -5.60
CA PRO A 65 -3.21 -3.98 -5.56
C PRO A 65 -3.28 -4.49 -4.13
N LEU A 66 -4.23 -5.37 -3.86
CA LEU A 66 -4.53 -5.90 -2.53
C LEU A 66 -3.32 -6.54 -1.84
N GLU A 67 -2.47 -7.23 -2.61
CA GLU A 67 -1.25 -7.87 -2.11
C GLU A 67 -0.29 -6.85 -1.48
N ALA A 68 -0.09 -5.70 -2.11
CA ALA A 68 0.78 -4.65 -1.59
C ALA A 68 0.23 -4.02 -0.30
N ILE A 69 -1.09 -3.84 -0.24
CA ILE A 69 -1.79 -3.31 0.94
C ILE A 69 -1.64 -4.29 2.12
N TYR A 70 -1.80 -5.60 1.88
CA TYR A 70 -1.55 -6.63 2.89
C TYR A 70 -0.09 -6.66 3.35
N ALA A 71 0.86 -6.57 2.43
CA ALA A 71 2.28 -6.58 2.76
C ALA A 71 2.65 -5.38 3.65
N ALA A 72 2.17 -4.18 3.31
CA ALA A 72 2.38 -2.98 4.13
C ALA A 72 1.73 -3.11 5.51
N THR A 73 0.50 -3.62 5.57
CA THR A 73 -0.21 -3.85 6.83
C THR A 73 0.57 -4.80 7.75
N ARG A 74 1.09 -5.90 7.21
CA ARG A 74 1.94 -6.83 7.96
C ARG A 74 3.24 -6.17 8.44
N ALA A 75 3.87 -5.36 7.59
CA ALA A 75 5.10 -4.66 7.96
C ALA A 75 4.88 -3.71 9.15
N PHE A 76 3.77 -2.97 9.18
CA PHE A 76 3.42 -2.12 10.34
C PHE A 76 3.15 -2.94 11.60
N ILE A 77 2.35 -4.00 11.50
CA ILE A 77 2.02 -4.87 12.65
C ILE A 77 3.28 -5.51 13.24
N ARG A 78 4.24 -5.88 12.40
CA ARG A 78 5.53 -6.46 12.82
C ARG A 78 6.55 -5.43 13.28
N GLY A 79 6.29 -4.14 13.04
CA GLY A 79 7.23 -3.06 13.35
C GLY A 79 8.48 -3.07 12.47
N GLU A 80 8.34 -3.52 11.22
CA GLU A 80 9.38 -3.61 10.19
C GLU A 80 9.52 -2.31 9.38
N VAL A 81 8.57 -1.38 9.50
CA VAL A 81 8.59 -0.10 8.77
C VAL A 81 9.59 0.87 9.40
N GLU A 82 10.55 1.32 8.61
CA GLU A 82 11.58 2.27 9.05
C GLU A 82 10.96 3.61 9.44
N GLY A 83 11.37 4.15 10.61
CA GLY A 83 10.80 5.37 11.17
C GLY A 83 9.35 5.25 11.69
N GLY A 84 8.69 4.12 11.45
CA GLY A 84 7.34 3.84 11.93
C GLY A 84 7.29 3.49 13.42
N SER A 85 6.18 3.83 14.08
CA SER A 85 5.93 3.33 15.42
C SER A 85 5.60 1.84 15.39
N ARG A 86 6.24 1.05 16.26
CA ARG A 86 5.90 -0.38 16.45
C ARG A 86 4.63 -0.62 17.28
N LYS A 87 3.97 0.45 17.74
CA LYS A 87 2.86 0.37 18.71
C LYS A 87 1.65 1.19 18.29
N PHE A 88 1.87 2.37 17.69
CA PHE A 88 0.80 3.25 17.27
C PHE A 88 0.44 3.01 15.81
N GLN A 89 -0.83 3.21 15.47
CA GLN A 89 -1.29 3.21 14.09
C GLN A 89 -0.49 4.23 13.25
N PRO A 90 -0.19 3.88 11.98
CA PRO A 90 0.48 4.80 11.08
C PRO A 90 -0.41 6.01 10.75
N THR A 91 0.20 7.06 10.23
CA THR A 91 -0.51 8.09 9.49
C THR A 91 -0.94 7.55 8.13
N THR A 92 -1.91 8.20 7.50
CA THR A 92 -2.37 7.87 6.15
C THR A 92 -1.23 7.97 5.12
N ALA A 93 -0.33 8.95 5.31
CA ALA A 93 0.86 9.15 4.48
C ALA A 93 1.87 8.00 4.64
N GLU A 94 2.18 7.60 5.88
CA GLU A 94 3.07 6.46 6.16
C GLU A 94 2.52 5.18 5.53
N PHE A 95 1.22 4.92 5.68
CA PHE A 95 0.59 3.74 5.10
C PHE A 95 0.63 3.73 3.57
N GLY A 96 0.31 4.86 2.93
CA GLY A 96 0.40 4.99 1.47
C GLY A 96 1.82 4.87 0.94
N ALA A 97 2.82 5.41 1.65
CA ALA A 97 4.23 5.31 1.25
C ALA A 97 4.73 3.86 1.32
N GLU A 98 4.47 3.17 2.43
CA GLU A 98 4.87 1.78 2.60
C GLU A 98 4.17 0.86 1.60
N THR A 99 2.89 1.09 1.32
CA THR A 99 2.16 0.31 0.30
C THR A 99 2.81 0.44 -1.08
N ARG A 100 3.27 1.63 -1.46
CA ARG A 100 4.01 1.84 -2.72
C ARG A 100 5.37 1.16 -2.71
N LEU A 101 6.07 1.19 -1.58
CA LEU A 101 7.33 0.47 -1.42
C LEU A 101 7.13 -1.04 -1.55
N GLN A 102 6.11 -1.61 -0.91
CA GLN A 102 5.81 -3.04 -0.99
C GLN A 102 5.39 -3.45 -2.38
N PHE A 103 4.56 -2.64 -3.06
CA PHE A 103 4.23 -2.88 -4.46
C PHE A 103 5.48 -2.88 -5.34
N TRP A 104 6.38 -1.92 -5.17
CA TRP A 104 7.66 -1.90 -5.87
C TRP A 104 8.48 -3.17 -5.59
N LYS A 105 8.60 -3.59 -4.32
CA LYS A 105 9.29 -4.84 -3.96
C LYS A 105 8.68 -6.04 -4.65
N ILE A 106 7.35 -6.21 -4.64
CA ILE A 106 6.66 -7.33 -5.30
C ILE A 106 7.00 -7.38 -6.81
N GLN A 107 6.99 -6.23 -7.47
CA GLN A 107 7.32 -6.13 -8.90
C GLN A 107 8.78 -6.48 -9.22
N HIS A 108 9.70 -6.38 -8.25
CA HIS A 108 11.13 -6.60 -8.44
C HIS A 108 11.64 -7.90 -7.78
N SER A 109 10.99 -8.43 -6.76
CA SER A 109 11.30 -9.73 -6.16
C SER A 109 10.94 -10.89 -7.09
N ASN A 110 9.91 -10.74 -7.92
CA ASN A 110 9.57 -11.70 -8.98
C ASN A 110 10.56 -11.71 -10.15
N ARG A 111 11.60 -10.84 -10.14
CA ARG A 111 12.61 -10.76 -11.21
C ARG A 111 13.85 -11.61 -10.97
N GLY A 112 13.97 -12.29 -9.83
CA GLY A 112 15.09 -13.20 -9.60
C GLY A 112 16.45 -12.51 -9.57
N ASP A 113 16.51 -11.24 -9.16
CA ASP A 113 17.77 -10.58 -8.83
C ASP A 113 18.24 -11.11 -7.46
N SER A 114 18.70 -12.36 -7.47
CA SER A 114 19.72 -12.82 -6.53
C SER A 114 20.94 -11.92 -6.73
N ALA A 115 21.32 -11.23 -5.66
CA ALA A 115 22.62 -10.59 -5.54
C ALA A 115 23.77 -11.56 -5.85
#